data_AF-A0A0L0SAV1-F1
#
_entry.id   AF-A0A0L0SAV1-F1
#
_cell.length_a   1.000
_cell.length_b   1.000
_cell.length_c   1.000
_cell.angle_alpha   90.00
_cell.angle_beta   90.00
_cell.angle_gamma   90.00
#
_symmetry.space_group_name_H-M   'P 1'
#
loop_
_entity.id
_entity.type
_entity.pdbx_description
1 polymer ?
#
loop_
_entity_poly.entity_id
_entity_poly.type
_entity_poly.pdbx_seq_one_letter_code
_entity_poly.pdbx_strand_id
1 'polypeptide(L)'
;MTVPAPLRSRAIRLYKELLFLGRDYPHPQGFPWFRARLKRAFQGKASLTDPVEIEKALAHADYVKREIEALYSLRKYRTMQRRYGSAWDDTLPAALKELHRDP
;
A
#
# COMPACT_ATOMS: atom_id res chain seq x y z
N MET A 1 -29.90 15.19 -3.20
CA MET A 1 -28.72 15.30 -4.09
C MET A 1 -28.15 13.92 -4.30
N THR A 2 -28.04 13.45 -5.54
CA THR A 2 -27.55 12.11 -5.90
C THR A 2 -26.06 12.16 -6.21
N VAL A 3 -25.31 11.12 -5.84
CA VAL A 3 -23.87 11.04 -6.12
C VAL A 3 -23.67 10.86 -7.64
N PRO A 4 -22.72 11.59 -8.28
CA PRO A 4 -22.41 11.39 -9.69
C PRO A 4 -22.01 9.94 -9.99
N ALA A 5 -22.61 9.35 -11.04
CA ALA A 5 -22.29 8.00 -11.52
C ALA A 5 -20.77 7.69 -11.68
N PRO A 6 -19.92 8.60 -12.21
CA PRO A 6 -18.48 8.31 -12.34
C PRO A 6 -17.75 8.18 -11.00
N LEU A 7 -18.17 8.90 -9.95
CA LEU A 7 -17.54 8.81 -8.63
C LEU A 7 -17.85 7.48 -7.96
N ARG A 8 -19.10 7.01 -8.11
CA ARG A 8 -19.52 5.71 -7.59
C ARG A 8 -18.76 4.56 -8.24
N SER A 9 -18.59 4.59 -9.57
CA SER A 9 -17.86 3.54 -10.29
C SER A 9 -16.38 3.52 -9.91
N ARG A 10 -15.76 4.69 -9.74
CA ARG A 10 -14.38 4.82 -9.22
C ARG A 10 -14.23 4.25 -7.81
N ALA A 11 -15.14 4.57 -6.89
CA ALA A 11 -15.13 4.03 -5.54
C ALA A 11 -15.19 2.50 -5.52
N ILE A 12 -16.06 1.90 -6.34
CA ILE A 12 -16.21 0.45 -6.45
C ILE A 12 -14.94 -0.20 -7.02
N ARG A 13 -14.35 0.41 -8.06
CA ARG A 13 -13.09 -0.07 -8.65
C ARG A 13 -11.98 -0.07 -7.61
N LEU A 14 -11.79 1.04 -6.92
CA LEU A 14 -10.74 1.20 -5.92
C LEU A 14 -10.89 0.21 -4.76
N TYR A 15 -12.14 -0.03 -4.31
CA TYR A 15 -12.42 -1.03 -3.29
C TYR A 15 -12.00 -2.44 -3.71
N LYS A 16 -12.27 -2.82 -4.98
CA LYS A 16 -11.85 -4.13 -5.52
C LYS A 16 -10.33 -4.25 -5.64
N GLU A 17 -9.66 -3.20 -6.08
CA GLU A 17 -8.20 -3.16 -6.18
C GLU A 17 -7.53 -3.29 -4.80
N LEU A 18 -8.01 -2.54 -3.80
CA LEU A 18 -7.52 -2.65 -2.42
C LEU A 18 -7.78 -4.04 -1.83
N LEU A 19 -8.93 -4.66 -2.10
CA LEU A 19 -9.20 -6.04 -1.69
C LEU A 19 -8.23 -7.04 -2.34
N PHE A 20 -7.87 -6.82 -3.60
CA PHE A 20 -6.89 -7.67 -4.27
C PHE A 20 -5.51 -7.55 -3.60
N LEU A 21 -5.04 -6.32 -3.39
CA LEU A 21 -3.77 -6.05 -2.71
C LEU A 21 -3.75 -6.59 -1.27
N GLY A 22 -4.88 -6.58 -0.57
CA GLY A 22 -4.99 -7.06 0.80
C GLY A 22 -4.81 -8.57 0.98
N ARG A 23 -4.80 -9.37 -0.09
CA ARG A 23 -4.66 -10.84 0.00
C ARG A 23 -3.29 -11.27 0.53
N ASP A 24 -2.24 -10.54 0.16
CA ASP A 24 -0.85 -10.84 0.53
C ASP A 24 -0.36 -10.04 1.75
N TYR A 25 -1.30 -9.43 2.48
CA TYR A 25 -0.99 -8.49 3.56
C TYR A 25 -0.37 -9.24 4.75
N PRO A 26 0.82 -8.84 5.24
CA PRO A 26 1.54 -9.54 6.29
C PRO A 26 0.95 -9.21 7.67
N HIS A 27 -0.22 -9.77 7.98
CA HIS A 27 -0.84 -9.69 9.31
C HIS A 27 -1.16 -11.10 9.82
N PRO A 28 -1.03 -11.40 11.14
CA PRO A 28 -1.30 -12.74 11.69
C PRO A 28 -2.72 -13.25 11.39
N GLN A 29 -3.68 -12.33 11.36
CA GLN A 29 -5.09 -12.63 11.03
C GLN A 29 -5.38 -12.59 9.51
N GLY A 30 -4.37 -12.35 8.68
CA GLY A 30 -4.42 -12.39 7.22
C GLY A 30 -5.45 -11.47 6.56
N PHE A 31 -5.93 -11.92 5.40
CA PHE A 31 -6.92 -11.21 4.56
C PHE A 31 -8.23 -10.82 5.29
N PRO A 32 -8.84 -11.66 6.15
CA PRO A 32 -10.07 -11.31 6.87
C PRO A 32 -9.95 -10.00 7.67
N TRP A 33 -8.82 -9.78 8.33
CA TRP A 33 -8.56 -8.57 9.10
C TRP A 33 -8.50 -7.32 8.22
N PHE A 34 -7.80 -7.42 7.09
CA PHE A 34 -7.67 -6.33 6.13
C PHE A 34 -9.04 -5.99 5.53
N ARG A 35 -9.78 -7.01 5.10
CA ARG A 35 -11.13 -6.87 4.55
C ARG A 35 -12.08 -6.18 5.54
N ALA A 36 -12.04 -6.55 6.82
CA ALA A 36 -12.89 -5.96 7.84
C ALA A 36 -12.59 -4.46 8.03
N ARG A 37 -11.31 -4.08 8.08
CA ARG A 37 -10.88 -2.67 8.18
C ARG A 37 -11.25 -1.87 6.95
N LEU A 38 -10.98 -2.39 5.75
CA LEU A 38 -11.32 -1.75 4.50
C LEU A 38 -12.84 -1.52 4.39
N LYS A 39 -13.64 -2.54 4.71
CA LYS A 39 -15.10 -2.43 4.73
C LYS A 39 -15.57 -1.33 5.68
N ARG A 40 -15.05 -1.27 6.91
CA ARG A 40 -15.41 -0.22 7.88
C ARG A 40 -15.05 1.17 7.36
N ALA A 41 -13.88 1.35 6.76
CA ALA A 41 -13.44 2.65 6.22
C ALA A 41 -14.36 3.15 5.10
N PHE A 42 -14.76 2.27 4.17
CA PHE A 42 -15.68 2.62 3.09
C PHE A 42 -17.12 2.82 3.59
N GLN A 43 -17.58 1.99 4.54
CA GLN A 43 -18.91 2.15 5.15
C GLN A 43 -19.05 3.45 5.92
N GLY A 44 -18.02 3.88 6.66
CA GLY A 44 -18.03 5.15 7.39
C GLY A 44 -18.13 6.39 6.49
N LYS A 45 -17.84 6.23 5.19
CA LYS A 45 -17.92 7.30 4.18
C LYS A 45 -19.08 7.12 3.20
N ALA A 46 -19.94 6.11 3.39
CA ALA A 46 -21.02 5.78 2.46
C ALA A 46 -22.16 6.82 2.43
N SER A 47 -22.30 7.62 3.49
CA SER A 47 -23.30 8.68 3.60
C SER A 47 -22.84 10.01 2.98
N LEU A 48 -21.60 10.09 2.46
CA LEU A 48 -21.11 11.30 1.80
C LEU A 48 -21.87 11.55 0.50
N THR A 49 -22.41 12.75 0.36
CA THR A 49 -23.18 13.21 -0.81
C THR A 49 -22.51 14.36 -1.56
N ASP A 50 -21.58 15.08 -0.91
CA ASP A 50 -20.82 16.16 -1.53
C ASP A 50 -19.74 15.58 -2.47
N PRO A 51 -19.76 15.90 -3.77
CA PRO A 51 -18.74 15.47 -4.73
C PRO A 51 -17.31 15.80 -4.31
N VAL A 52 -17.08 16.96 -3.67
CA VAL A 52 -15.73 17.41 -3.27
C VAL A 52 -15.17 16.51 -2.17
N GLU A 53 -15.98 16.19 -1.17
CA GLU A 53 -15.59 15.30 -0.07
C GLU A 53 -15.41 13.85 -0.55
N ILE A 54 -16.22 13.40 -1.53
CA ILE A 54 -16.05 12.09 -2.16
C ILE A 54 -14.72 12.02 -2.91
N GLU A 55 -14.36 13.05 -3.68
CA GLU A 55 -13.08 13.11 -4.38
C GLU A 55 -11.89 13.10 -3.42
N LYS A 56 -11.94 13.87 -2.32
CA LYS A 56 -10.92 13.83 -1.27
C LYS A 56 -10.80 12.43 -0.64
N ALA A 57 -11.92 11.77 -0.39
CA ALA A 57 -11.93 10.42 0.16
C ALA A 57 -11.31 9.40 -0.81
N LEU A 58 -11.59 9.53 -2.11
CA LEU A 58 -11.01 8.69 -3.15
C LEU A 58 -9.51 8.93 -3.29
N ALA A 59 -9.07 10.19 -3.29
CA ALA A 59 -7.66 10.56 -3.34
C ALA A 59 -6.87 9.99 -2.14
N HIS A 60 -7.46 10.02 -0.94
CA HIS A 60 -6.85 9.39 0.22
C HIS A 60 -6.75 7.87 0.05
N ALA A 61 -7.78 7.21 -0.49
CA ALA A 61 -7.72 5.77 -0.73
C ALA A 61 -6.70 5.39 -1.83
N ASP A 62 -6.51 6.24 -2.85
CA ASP A 62 -5.44 6.12 -3.85
C ASP A 62 -4.04 6.23 -3.21
N TYR A 63 -3.86 7.15 -2.26
CA TYR A 63 -2.62 7.27 -1.49
C TYR A 63 -2.32 5.99 -0.70
N VAL A 64 -3.31 5.47 0.04
CA VAL A 64 -3.17 4.23 0.81
C VAL A 64 -2.81 3.04 -0.09
N LYS A 65 -3.41 2.96 -1.29
CA LYS A 65 -3.06 1.93 -2.28
C LYS A 65 -1.56 1.97 -2.62
N ARG A 66 -1.03 3.15 -2.96
CA ARG A 66 0.39 3.34 -3.29
C ARG A 66 1.30 2.99 -2.13
N GLU A 67 0.91 3.33 -0.91
CA GLU A 67 1.67 3.00 0.29
C GLU A 67 1.77 1.48 0.49
N ILE A 68 0.68 0.74 0.29
CA ILE A 68 0.68 -0.73 0.36
C ILE A 68 1.59 -1.33 -0.73
N GLU A 69 1.52 -0.81 -1.96
CA GLU A 69 2.39 -1.24 -3.07
C GLU A 69 3.88 -0.99 -2.77
N ALA A 70 4.20 0.18 -2.20
CA ALA A 70 5.55 0.53 -1.76
C ALA A 70 6.05 -0.41 -0.66
N LEU A 71 5.20 -0.73 0.33
CA LEU A 71 5.53 -1.69 1.38
C LEU A 71 5.82 -3.09 0.83
N TYR A 72 5.05 -3.55 -0.15
CA TYR A 72 5.34 -4.82 -0.83
C TYR A 72 6.67 -4.79 -1.60
N SER A 73 6.94 -3.68 -2.27
CA SER A 73 8.20 -3.47 -3.01
C SER A 73 9.40 -3.50 -2.05
N LEU A 74 9.28 -2.83 -0.90
CA LEU A 74 10.30 -2.82 0.14
C LEU A 74 10.51 -4.20 0.76
N ARG A 75 9.43 -4.96 1.01
CA ARG A 75 9.54 -6.35 1.49
C ARG A 75 10.30 -7.22 0.49
N LYS A 76 10.01 -7.09 -0.81
CA LYS A 76 10.70 -7.82 -1.87
C LYS A 76 12.19 -7.43 -1.92
N TYR A 77 12.48 -6.12 -1.89
CA TYR A 77 13.84 -5.61 -1.85
C TYR A 77 14.63 -6.13 -0.63
N ARG A 78 14.07 -6.05 0.58
CA ARG A 78 14.70 -6.58 1.81
C ARG A 78 15.00 -8.07 1.71
N THR A 79 14.11 -8.84 1.10
CA THR A 79 14.33 -10.29 0.89
C THR A 79 15.47 -10.54 -0.09
N MET A 80 15.53 -9.78 -1.19
CA MET A 80 16.60 -9.86 -2.17
C MET A 80 17.95 -9.44 -1.57
N GLN A 81 17.98 -8.33 -0.82
CA GLN A 81 19.17 -7.85 -0.13
C GLN A 81 19.69 -8.85 0.92
N ARG A 82 18.82 -9.55 1.66
CA ARG A 82 19.30 -10.60 2.58
C ARG A 82 19.92 -11.80 1.86
N ARG A 83 19.40 -12.16 0.69
CA ARG A 83 19.87 -13.32 -0.08
C ARG A 83 21.11 -13.04 -0.90
N TYR A 84 21.24 -11.81 -1.42
CA TYR A 84 22.28 -11.45 -2.38
C TYR A 84 23.13 -10.26 -1.93
N GLY A 85 22.77 -9.56 -0.85
CA GLY A 85 23.46 -8.36 -0.36
C GLY A 85 24.88 -8.63 0.11
N SER A 86 25.15 -9.83 0.66
CA SER A 86 26.52 -10.26 1.01
C SER A 86 27.45 -10.25 -0.20
N ALA A 87 26.95 -10.66 -1.38
CA ALA A 87 27.77 -10.79 -2.59
C ALA A 87 28.27 -9.44 -3.13
N TRP A 88 27.61 -8.32 -2.77
CA TRP A 88 28.08 -6.97 -3.11
C TRP A 88 29.11 -6.47 -2.11
N ASP A 89 29.03 -6.87 -0.84
CA ASP A 89 29.98 -6.48 0.19
C ASP A 89 31.33 -7.19 0.00
N ASP A 90 31.33 -8.43 -0.52
CA ASP A 90 32.55 -9.19 -0.76
C ASP A 90 33.38 -8.66 -1.94
N THR A 91 32.75 -8.06 -2.96
CA THR A 91 33.43 -7.58 -4.18
C THR A 91 33.78 -6.09 -4.17
N LEU A 92 33.39 -5.34 -3.13
CA LEU A 92 33.73 -3.92 -3.02
C LEU A 92 35.21 -3.75 -2.62
N PRO A 93 35.98 -2.91 -3.34
CA PRO A 93 37.33 -2.54 -2.90
C PRO A 93 37.25 -1.88 -1.52
N ALA A 94 38.24 -2.17 -0.67
CA ALA A 94 38.25 -1.78 0.75
C ALA A 94 37.92 -0.29 1.00
N ALA A 95 38.31 0.59 0.08
CA ALA A 95 38.03 2.03 0.12
C ALA A 95 36.55 2.42 0.15
N LEU A 96 35.63 1.57 -0.35
CA LEU A 96 34.18 1.84 -0.32
C LEU A 96 33.47 1.21 0.89
N LYS A 97 34.13 0.26 1.58
CA LYS A 97 33.63 -0.36 2.81
C LYS A 97 33.67 0.62 3.99
N GLU A 98 34.61 1.54 3.97
CA GLU A 98 34.78 2.58 5.00
C GLU A 98 33.65 3.63 4.94
N LEU A 99 33.05 3.90 3.77
CA LEU A 99 31.96 4.89 3.64
C LEU A 99 30.61 4.40 4.21
N HIS A 100 30.40 3.08 4.29
CA HIS A 100 29.18 2.48 4.87
C HIS A 100 29.33 2.15 6.36
N ARG A 101 30.50 2.43 6.95
CA ARG A 101 30.81 2.20 8.35
C ARG A 101 31.14 3.53 9.00
N ASP A 102 30.14 4.38 9.19
CA ASP A 102 30.19 5.44 10.18
C ASP A 102 28.76 5.65 10.74
N PRO A 103 28.66 6.09 12.01
CA PRO A 103 27.93 5.40 13.09
C PRO A 103 26.41 5.50 13.11
#